data_AF-I0K4Z1-F1
#
_entry.id   AF-I0K4Z1-F1
#
_cell.length_a   1.000
_cell.length_b   1.000
_cell.length_c   1.000
_cell.angle_alpha   90.00
_cell.angle_beta   90.00
_cell.angle_gamma   90.00
#
_symmetry.space_group_name_H-M   'P 1'
#
loop_
_entity.id
_entity.type
_entity.pdbx_description
1 polymer ?
#
loop_
_entity_poly.entity_id
_entity_poly.type
_entity_poly.pdbx_seq_one_letter_code
_entity_poly.pdbx_strand_id
1 'polypeptide(L)'
;MTINDHNMTTNDLSGFKATVEPRKFVRLEYLTDLNEFIKTDALVLGVGTQNGTDTLDLADGQHIPLDRVISIAGRLSPLFPGYANYSCDC
;
A
#
# COMPACT_ATOMS: atom_id res chain seq x y z
N MET A 1 -0.17 2.61 -34.04
CA MET A 1 -1.39 2.36 -33.24
C MET A 1 -1.00 2.62 -31.79
N THR A 2 -1.22 3.83 -31.32
CA THR A 2 -0.75 4.31 -30.01
C THR A 2 -1.83 3.98 -29.00
N ILE A 3 -1.54 3.07 -28.07
CA ILE A 3 -2.40 2.80 -26.92
C ILE A 3 -1.95 3.70 -25.77
N ASN A 4 -2.87 4.55 -25.32
CA ASN A 4 -2.68 5.50 -24.24
C ASN A 4 -2.71 4.77 -22.87
N ASP A 5 -1.53 4.50 -22.30
CA ASP A 5 -1.35 3.94 -20.94
C ASP A 5 -1.43 5.01 -19.83
N HIS A 6 -2.51 5.79 -19.78
CA HIS A 6 -2.67 6.86 -18.77
C HIS A 6 -3.92 6.72 -17.89
N ASN A 7 -4.56 5.55 -17.84
CA ASN A 7 -5.79 5.35 -17.06
C ASN A 7 -5.83 4.07 -16.20
N MET A 8 -4.69 3.40 -15.97
CA MET A 8 -4.65 2.14 -15.20
C MET A 8 -4.44 2.32 -13.68
N THR A 9 -3.92 3.46 -13.21
CA THR A 9 -3.42 3.58 -11.82
C THR A 9 -4.45 4.04 -10.80
N THR A 10 -5.43 4.86 -11.19
CA THR A 10 -6.39 5.49 -10.26
C THR A 10 -7.55 4.59 -9.88
N ASN A 11 -8.11 3.84 -10.84
CA ASN A 11 -9.20 2.89 -10.58
C ASN A 11 -8.74 1.71 -9.71
N ASP A 12 -7.50 1.27 -9.87
CA ASP A 12 -6.98 0.09 -9.17
C ASP A 12 -6.68 0.40 -7.69
N LEU A 13 -6.15 1.60 -7.40
CA LEU A 13 -5.90 2.01 -6.03
C LEU A 13 -7.21 2.13 -5.21
N SER A 14 -8.33 2.47 -5.85
CA SER A 14 -9.64 2.48 -5.19
C SER A 14 -10.06 1.08 -4.71
N GLY A 15 -9.80 0.05 -5.51
CA GLY A 15 -10.01 -1.35 -5.14
C GLY A 15 -9.08 -1.77 -4.01
N PHE A 16 -7.80 -1.41 -4.10
CA PHE A 16 -6.82 -1.68 -3.04
C PHE A 16 -7.21 -1.04 -1.70
N LYS A 17 -7.62 0.24 -1.72
CA LYS A 17 -8.15 0.97 -0.56
C LYS A 17 -9.35 0.27 0.07
N ALA A 18 -10.27 -0.26 -0.75
CA ALA A 18 -11.44 -0.98 -0.26
C ALA A 18 -11.10 -2.31 0.45
N THR A 19 -9.90 -2.85 0.25
CA THR A 19 -9.45 -4.07 0.95
C THR A 19 -8.89 -3.81 2.34
N VAL A 20 -8.70 -2.54 2.72
CA VAL A 20 -8.19 -2.18 4.04
C VAL A 20 -9.26 -2.42 5.09
N GLU A 21 -9.06 -3.48 5.87
CA GLU A 21 -9.93 -3.82 6.99
C GLU A 21 -9.44 -3.07 8.25
N PRO A 22 -10.22 -2.12 8.78
CA PRO A 22 -9.80 -1.31 9.91
C PRO A 22 -9.71 -2.14 11.20
N ARG A 23 -8.86 -1.67 12.13
CA ARG A 23 -8.62 -2.27 13.45
C ARG A 23 -8.09 -3.70 13.41
N LYS A 24 -7.31 -4.04 12.38
CA LYS A 24 -6.63 -5.33 12.28
C LYS A 24 -5.13 -5.18 12.39
N PHE A 25 -4.52 -6.13 13.11
CA PHE A 25 -3.07 -6.28 13.14
C PHE A 25 -2.66 -7.10 11.93
N VAL A 26 -1.89 -6.50 11.02
CA VAL A 26 -1.56 -7.09 9.72
C VAL A 26 -0.08 -6.93 9.43
N ARG A 27 0.44 -7.86 8.61
CA ARG A 27 1.74 -7.67 7.96
C ARG A 27 1.61 -6.54 6.93
N LEU A 28 2.43 -5.53 7.09
CA LEU A 28 2.54 -4.37 6.22
C LEU A 28 3.92 -4.35 5.55
N GLU A 29 3.93 -4.08 4.25
CA GLU A 29 5.14 -3.84 3.47
C GLU A 29 5.00 -2.49 2.76
N TYR A 30 5.98 -1.60 2.91
CA TYR A 30 5.94 -0.26 2.33
C TYR A 30 7.35 0.30 2.11
N LEU A 31 7.43 1.35 1.27
CA LEU A 31 8.65 2.13 1.09
C LEU A 31 8.61 3.40 1.95
N THR A 32 9.74 3.70 2.60
CA THR A 32 9.92 5.02 3.22
C THR A 32 10.08 6.12 2.16
N ASP A 33 10.10 7.38 2.59
CA ASP A 33 10.46 8.50 1.74
C ASP A 33 11.88 8.40 1.14
N LEU A 34 12.76 7.65 1.81
CA LEU A 34 14.11 7.35 1.33
C LEU A 34 14.18 6.11 0.41
N ASN A 35 13.03 5.53 0.04
CA ASN A 35 12.90 4.27 -0.72
C ASN A 35 13.48 3.04 0.00
N GLU A 36 13.48 3.03 1.33
CA GLU A 36 13.84 1.84 2.11
C GLU A 36 12.63 0.91 2.22
N PHE A 37 12.84 -0.38 1.97
CA PHE A 37 11.80 -1.39 2.13
C PHE A 37 11.63 -1.77 3.60
N ILE A 38 10.44 -1.52 4.14
CA ILE A 38 10.06 -1.88 5.50
C ILE A 38 9.03 -2.99 5.45
N LYS A 39 9.27 -4.05 6.21
CA LYS A 39 8.32 -5.13 6.48
C LYS A 39 8.08 -5.21 7.98
N THR A 40 6.87 -4.90 8.41
CA THR A 40 6.51 -4.81 9.83
C THR A 40 5.11 -5.36 10.06
N ASP A 41 4.81 -5.74 11.30
CA ASP A 41 3.43 -6.00 11.71
C ASP A 41 2.90 -4.76 12.45
N ALA A 42 1.74 -4.25 12.03
CA ALA A 42 1.17 -3.03 12.57
C ALA A 42 -0.35 -3.10 12.72
N LEU A 43 -0.89 -2.35 13.68
CA LEU A 43 -2.33 -2.18 13.84
C LEU A 43 -2.81 -1.08 12.89
N VAL A 44 -3.50 -1.48 11.82
CA VAL A 44 -4.11 -0.55 10.86
C VAL A 44 -5.42 -0.02 11.44
N LEU A 45 -5.56 1.30 11.54
CA LEU A 45 -6.80 1.96 11.95
C LEU A 45 -7.77 2.14 10.77
N GLY A 46 -7.25 2.33 9.57
CA GLY A 46 -8.03 2.48 8.34
C GLY A 46 -7.29 3.30 7.29
N VAL A 47 -8.04 3.85 6.34
CA VAL A 47 -7.52 4.79 5.33
C VAL A 47 -8.00 6.20 5.65
N GLY A 48 -7.04 7.11 5.78
CA GLY A 48 -7.25 8.54 5.96
C GLY A 48 -6.88 9.33 4.71
N THR A 49 -6.89 10.66 4.85
CA THR A 49 -6.40 11.57 3.82
C THR A 49 -5.61 12.68 4.49
N GLN A 50 -4.36 12.89 4.08
CA GLN A 50 -3.47 13.94 4.57
C GLN A 50 -2.94 14.76 3.39
N ASN A 51 -3.11 16.08 3.44
CA ASN A 51 -2.67 17.00 2.36
C ASN A 51 -3.19 16.60 0.96
N GLY A 52 -4.40 16.02 0.89
CA GLY A 52 -4.99 15.55 -0.37
C GLY A 52 -4.47 14.20 -0.89
N THR A 53 -3.63 13.51 -0.12
CA THR A 53 -3.13 12.16 -0.44
C THR A 53 -3.75 11.15 0.51
N ASP A 54 -4.19 10.00 -0.01
CA ASP A 54 -4.71 8.92 0.83
C ASP A 54 -3.59 8.25 1.63
N THR A 55 -3.84 8.03 2.92
CA THR A 55 -2.87 7.45 3.87
C THR A 55 -3.42 6.20 4.52
N LEU A 56 -2.55 5.23 4.80
CA LEU A 56 -2.82 4.16 5.74
C LEU A 56 -2.48 4.66 7.15
N ASP A 57 -3.51 4.75 8.00
CA ASP A 57 -3.36 5.26 9.35
C ASP A 57 -3.08 4.10 10.31
N LEU A 58 -1.98 4.18 11.05
CA LEU A 58 -1.56 3.15 12.00
C LEU A 58 -1.80 3.61 13.45
N ALA A 59 -1.96 2.65 14.37
CA ALA A 59 -2.29 2.95 15.76
C ALA A 59 -1.16 3.60 16.56
N ASP A 60 0.07 3.58 16.05
CA ASP A 60 1.23 4.27 16.62
C ASP A 60 1.31 5.75 16.19
N GLY A 61 0.34 6.22 15.41
CA GLY A 61 0.28 7.59 14.90
C GLY A 61 1.00 7.80 13.56
N GLN A 62 1.55 6.75 12.95
CA GLN A 62 2.11 6.85 11.60
C GLN A 62 1.00 6.96 10.54
N HIS A 63 1.26 7.78 9.53
CA HIS A 63 0.42 7.96 8.35
C HIS A 63 1.26 7.65 7.12
N ILE A 64 1.04 6.48 6.51
CA ILE A 64 1.85 6.02 5.38
C ILE A 64 1.08 6.30 4.09
N PRO A 65 1.61 7.11 3.16
CA PRO A 65 0.97 7.34 1.86
C PRO A 65 0.65 6.02 1.14
N LEU A 66 -0.58 5.84 0.67
CA LEU A 66 -1.01 4.59 0.03
C LEU A 66 -0.23 4.28 -1.25
N ASP A 67 0.31 5.30 -1.92
CA ASP A 67 1.19 5.16 -3.09
C ASP A 67 2.56 4.56 -2.76
N ARG A 68 2.92 4.48 -1.48
CA ARG A 68 4.14 3.82 -0.98
C ARG A 68 3.87 2.47 -0.33
N VAL A 69 2.61 2.10 -0.13
CA VAL A 69 2.24 0.80 0.44
C VAL A 69 2.36 -0.27 -0.64
N ILE A 70 3.22 -1.24 -0.40
CA ILE A 70 3.46 -2.37 -1.30
C ILE A 70 2.43 -3.46 -1.02
N SER A 71 2.21 -3.83 0.24
CA SER A 71 1.31 -4.93 0.59
C SER A 71 0.65 -4.73 1.95
N ILE A 72 -0.63 -5.07 2.05
CA ILE A 72 -1.41 -5.07 3.30
C ILE A 72 -2.01 -6.47 3.48
N ALA A 73 -1.63 -7.16 4.56
CA ALA A 73 -2.08 -8.52 4.84
C ALA A 73 -1.86 -9.50 3.65
N GLY A 74 -0.77 -9.32 2.91
CA GLY A 74 -0.44 -10.14 1.73
C GLY A 74 -1.17 -9.74 0.44
N ARG A 75 -2.04 -8.73 0.47
CA ARG A 75 -2.64 -8.15 -0.73
C ARG A 75 -1.68 -7.12 -1.31
N LEU A 76 -1.20 -7.37 -2.52
CA LEU A 76 -0.27 -6.50 -3.22
C LEU A 76 -1.00 -5.28 -3.79
N SER A 77 -0.36 -4.12 -3.66
CA SER A 77 -0.79 -2.88 -4.29
C SER A 77 -0.57 -2.94 -5.80
N PRO A 78 -1.51 -2.41 -6.60
CA PRO A 78 -1.37 -2.37 -8.05
C PRO A 78 -0.26 -1.44 -8.54
N LEU A 79 0.25 -0.56 -7.67
CA LEU A 79 1.39 0.31 -7.97
C LEU A 79 2.73 -0.42 -7.93
N PHE A 80 2.76 -1.63 -7.37
CA PHE A 80 3.97 -2.44 -7.21
C PHE A 80 3.81 -3.81 -7.88
N PRO A 81 3.47 -3.88 -9.19
CA PRO A 81 3.31 -5.17 -9.86
C PRO A 81 4.62 -5.95 -9.80
N GLY A 82 4.55 -7.21 -9.37
CA GLY A 82 5.71 -8.09 -9.29
C GLY A 82 6.56 -7.97 -8.02
N TYR A 83 6.24 -7.09 -7.06
CA TYR A 83 6.92 -7.08 -5.75
C TYR A 83 6.71 -8.38 -4.96
N ALA A 84 5.62 -9.12 -5.23
CA ALA A 84 5.39 -10.45 -4.69
C ALA A 84 6.42 -11.51 -5.15
N ASN A 85 7.21 -11.23 -6.19
CA ASN A 85 8.17 -12.19 -6.77
C ASN A 85 9.57 -12.13 -6.13
N TYR A 86 9.82 -11.21 -5.20
CA TYR A 86 11.14 -11.06 -4.55
C TYR A 86 11.31 -11.89 -3.27
N SER A 87 10.27 -12.59 -2.80
CA SER A 87 10.48 -13.61 -1.77
C SER A 87 11.05 -14.87 -2.42
N CYS A 88 12.37 -14.96 -2.46
CA CYS A 88 13.03 -16.25 -2.51
C CYS A 88 12.64 -17.01 -1.23
N ASP A 89 11.54 -17.77 -1.29
CA ASP A 89 11.35 -18.90 -0.39
C ASP A 89 12.45 -19.90 -0.74
N CYS A 90 13.57 -19.83 -0.02
CA CYS A 90 14.62 -20.85 -0.03
C CYS A 90 14.48 -21.81 1.15
#